data_AF-A0A943R928-F1
#
_entry.id   AF-A0A943R928-F1
#
_cell.length_a   1.000
_cell.length_b   1.000
_cell.length_c   1.000
_cell.angle_alpha   90.00
_cell.angle_beta   90.00
_cell.angle_gamma   90.00
#
_symmetry.space_group_name_H-M   'P 1'
#
loop_
_entity.id
_entity.type
_entity.pdbx_description
1 polymer ?
#
loop_
_entity_poly.entity_id
_entity_poly.type
_entity_poly.pdbx_seq_one_letter_code
_entity_poly.pdbx_strand_id
1 'polypeptide(L)'
;MSISTDVNIGTYVLVAKSEEMGLLAEKSITVERTSIFYLSDLGWDSKTHSSGALVKGHPVYWEGNQMSFNSPNGKLAFEKGIGVDSNTTLVFDVEGKN
;
A
#
# COMPACT_ATOMS: atom_id res chain seq x y z
N MET A 1 2.62 -17.70 -27.19
CA MET A 1 3.50 -16.56 -26.90
C MET A 1 3.60 -16.49 -25.38
N SER A 2 4.73 -16.89 -24.83
CA SER A 2 4.94 -16.93 -23.37
C SER A 2 5.72 -15.68 -22.98
N ILE A 3 5.07 -14.76 -22.26
CA ILE A 3 5.75 -13.61 -21.67
C ILE A 3 6.54 -14.15 -20.47
N SER A 4 7.88 -13.98 -20.48
CA SER A 4 8.70 -14.23 -19.29
C SER A 4 8.21 -13.32 -18.17
N THR A 5 7.91 -13.90 -17.02
CA THR A 5 7.44 -13.22 -15.80
C THR A 5 8.60 -12.86 -14.86
N ASP A 6 9.83 -12.80 -15.37
CA ASP A 6 11.01 -12.50 -14.56
C ASP A 6 11.06 -11.00 -14.24
N VAL A 7 10.46 -10.63 -13.11
CA VAL A 7 10.65 -9.31 -12.50
C VAL A 7 12.13 -9.17 -12.15
N ASN A 8 12.79 -8.18 -12.77
CA ASN A 8 14.21 -7.96 -12.58
C ASN A 8 14.45 -7.18 -11.28
N ILE A 9 14.88 -7.90 -10.25
CA ILE A 9 15.13 -7.41 -8.89
C ILE A 9 16.45 -6.64 -8.87
N GLY A 10 16.48 -5.49 -8.22
CA GLY A 10 17.69 -4.69 -8.09
C GLY A 10 17.40 -3.21 -7.84
N THR A 11 18.48 -2.45 -7.65
CA THR A 11 18.41 -0.99 -7.55
C THR A 11 18.70 -0.36 -8.90
N TYR A 12 17.81 0.54 -9.32
CA TYR A 12 17.87 1.29 -10.57
C TYR A 12 18.05 2.76 -10.26
N VAL A 13 18.92 3.44 -11.00
CA VAL A 13 19.05 4.90 -10.92
C VAL A 13 18.37 5.50 -12.14
N LEU A 14 17.26 6.20 -11.90
CA LEU A 14 16.64 7.06 -12.91
C LEU A 14 17.41 8.37 -12.97
N VAL A 15 17.87 8.73 -14.15
CA VAL A 15 18.66 9.93 -14.39
C VAL A 15 17.89 10.80 -15.37
N ALA A 16 17.43 11.97 -14.92
CA ALA A 16 16.81 12.98 -15.78
C ALA A 16 17.89 13.95 -16.27
N LYS A 17 18.06 14.04 -17.60
CA LYS A 17 19.03 14.94 -18.25
C LYS A 17 18.33 15.81 -19.29
N SER A 18 18.84 17.02 -19.45
CA SER A 18 18.56 17.94 -20.55
C SER A 18 19.82 18.08 -21.40
N GLU A 19 19.65 18.22 -22.72
CA GLU A 19 20.77 18.44 -23.64
C GLU A 19 21.48 19.78 -23.37
N GLU A 20 20.73 20.80 -22.95
CA GLU A 20 21.25 22.15 -22.69
C GLU A 20 21.79 22.31 -21.25
N MET A 21 21.06 21.77 -20.27
CA MET A 21 21.35 21.99 -18.85
C MET A 21 22.12 20.83 -18.18
N GLY A 22 22.31 19.71 -18.88
CA GLY A 22 22.97 18.53 -18.32
C GLY A 22 22.08 17.77 -17.33
N LEU A 23 22.64 17.33 -16.20
CA LEU A 23 21.90 16.56 -15.19
C LEU A 23 20.88 17.44 -14.46
N LEU A 24 19.60 17.02 -14.48
CA LEU A 24 18.51 17.70 -13.78
C LEU A 24 18.17 17.03 -12.44
N ALA A 25 18.12 15.70 -12.40
CA ALA A 25 17.81 14.94 -11.20
C ALA A 25 18.26 13.48 -11.30
N GLU A 26 18.52 12.87 -10.15
CA GLU A 26 18.71 11.42 -10.03
C GLU A 26 17.78 10.86 -8.94
N LYS A 27 17.22 9.68 -9.18
CA LYS A 27 16.38 8.98 -8.21
C LYS A 27 16.66 7.48 -8.23
N SER A 28 16.97 6.92 -7.06
CA SER A 28 17.10 5.48 -6.90
C SER A 28 15.73 4.82 -6.68
N ILE A 29 15.48 3.73 -7.39
CA ILE A 29 14.33 2.84 -7.20
C ILE A 29 14.87 1.46 -6.90
N THR A 30 14.53 0.91 -5.75
CA THR A 30 14.83 -0.50 -5.43
C THR A 30 13.59 -1.35 -5.71
N VAL A 31 13.78 -2.40 -6.51
CA VAL A 31 12.80 -3.44 -6.78
C VAL A 31 13.23 -4.66 -6.00
N GLU A 32 12.43 -5.07 -5.02
CA GLU A 32 12.70 -6.25 -4.20
C GLU A 32 11.57 -7.28 -4.39
N ARG A 33 11.92 -8.56 -4.36
CA ARG A 33 10.92 -9.62 -4.23
C ARG A 33 10.65 -9.79 -2.74
N THR A 34 9.58 -9.18 -2.29
CA THR A 34 9.04 -9.40 -0.95
C THR A 34 7.79 -10.27 -1.03
N SER A 35 7.60 -11.13 -0.05
CA SER A 35 6.30 -11.72 0.24
C SER A 35 5.41 -10.60 0.79
N ILE A 36 4.27 -10.37 0.15
CA ILE A 36 3.31 -9.36 0.58
C ILE A 36 2.32 -10.05 1.51
N PHE A 37 2.30 -9.64 2.77
CA PHE A 37 1.21 -9.98 3.69
C PHE A 37 0.38 -8.72 3.98
N TYR A 38 -0.94 -8.85 4.03
CA TYR A 38 -1.83 -7.74 4.33
C TYR A 38 -2.28 -7.80 5.78
N LEU A 39 -2.14 -6.71 6.53
CA LEU A 39 -2.67 -6.62 7.91
C LEU A 39 -4.18 -6.86 7.97
N SER A 40 -4.92 -6.55 6.89
CA SER A 40 -6.35 -6.86 6.80
C SER A 40 -6.65 -8.36 6.89
N ASP A 41 -5.69 -9.23 6.58
CA ASP A 41 -5.86 -10.68 6.65
C ASP A 41 -5.54 -11.25 8.03
N LEU A 42 -4.90 -10.46 8.90
CA LEU A 42 -4.52 -10.86 10.24
C LEU A 42 -5.59 -10.54 11.27
N GLY A 43 -5.79 -11.42 12.25
CA GLY A 43 -6.46 -11.02 13.49
C GLY A 43 -5.71 -9.89 14.18
N TRP A 44 -6.43 -8.95 14.79
CA TRP A 44 -5.82 -7.97 15.71
C TRP A 44 -5.70 -8.60 17.10
N ASP A 45 -4.63 -8.29 17.82
CA ASP A 45 -4.43 -8.70 19.21
C ASP A 45 -5.25 -7.83 20.16
N SER A 46 -5.30 -6.52 19.86
CA SER A 46 -6.16 -5.58 20.57
C SER A 46 -6.63 -4.44 19.67
N LYS A 47 -7.74 -3.82 20.07
CA LYS A 47 -8.33 -2.69 19.35
C LYS A 47 -8.97 -1.69 20.31
N THR A 48 -8.74 -0.40 20.10
CA THR A 48 -9.50 0.70 20.70
C THR A 48 -10.06 1.56 19.59
N HIS A 49 -11.32 1.97 19.70
CA HIS A 49 -12.01 2.82 18.73
C HIS A 49 -13.10 3.63 19.43
N SER A 50 -13.32 4.86 18.98
CA SER A 50 -14.28 5.80 19.59
C SER A 50 -15.72 5.60 19.12
N SER A 51 -15.95 5.16 17.87
CA SER A 51 -17.27 4.84 17.31
C SER A 51 -17.13 4.14 15.95
N GLY A 52 -18.14 3.34 15.56
CA GLY A 52 -18.17 2.61 14.29
C GLY A 52 -17.51 1.22 14.36
N ALA A 53 -18.04 0.24 13.61
CA ALA A 53 -17.46 -1.10 13.55
C ALA A 53 -16.17 -1.08 12.72
N LEU A 54 -15.07 -1.63 13.23
CA LEU A 54 -13.84 -1.80 12.45
C LEU A 54 -14.08 -2.83 11.34
N VAL A 55 -13.92 -2.42 10.07
CA VAL A 55 -14.18 -3.28 8.91
C VAL A 55 -12.89 -3.56 8.15
N LYS A 56 -12.65 -4.84 7.84
CA LYS A 56 -11.57 -5.28 6.96
C LYS A 56 -12.07 -5.30 5.52
N GLY A 57 -11.25 -4.82 4.59
CA GLY A 57 -11.56 -4.82 3.15
C GLY A 57 -12.50 -3.72 2.68
N HIS A 58 -13.14 -2.97 3.58
CA HIS A 58 -14.10 -1.91 3.24
C HIS A 58 -13.93 -0.65 4.11
N PRO A 59 -14.40 0.52 3.63
CA PRO A 59 -14.49 1.73 4.45
C PRO A 59 -15.46 1.55 5.63
N VAL A 60 -15.14 2.16 6.78
CA VAL A 60 -15.91 2.06 8.03
C VAL A 60 -17.34 2.60 7.93
N TYR A 61 -17.58 3.64 7.12
CA TYR A 61 -18.88 4.32 7.02
C TYR A 61 -19.65 4.04 5.72
N TRP A 62 -19.12 3.16 4.86
CA TRP A 62 -19.74 2.84 3.58
C TRP A 62 -19.58 1.35 3.26
N GLU A 63 -20.27 0.51 4.03
CA GLU A 63 -20.34 -0.93 3.76
C GLU A 63 -20.80 -1.16 2.30
N GLY A 64 -20.07 -2.01 1.57
CA GLY A 64 -20.31 -2.29 0.15
C GLY A 64 -19.54 -1.40 -0.83
N ASN A 65 -18.92 -0.30 -0.39
CA ASN A 65 -18.02 0.49 -1.22
C ASN A 65 -16.61 -0.10 -1.23
N GLN A 66 -15.89 0.10 -2.34
CA GLN A 66 -14.49 -0.25 -2.46
C GLN A 66 -13.61 0.73 -1.67
N MET A 67 -12.59 0.20 -1.00
CA MET A 67 -11.56 1.01 -0.33
C MET A 67 -10.92 1.96 -1.35
N SER A 68 -10.83 3.26 -1.04
CA SER A 68 -10.24 4.22 -1.96
C SER A 68 -9.62 5.44 -1.28
N PHE A 69 -8.62 6.01 -1.93
CA PHE A 69 -8.06 7.32 -1.59
C PHE A 69 -8.27 8.31 -2.74
N ASN A 70 -8.36 9.58 -2.39
CA ASN A 70 -8.32 10.65 -3.39
C ASN A 70 -6.88 10.77 -3.92
N SER A 71 -6.76 10.89 -5.24
CA SER A 71 -5.51 11.13 -5.95
C SER A 71 -5.69 12.30 -6.94
N PRO A 72 -4.60 12.89 -7.47
CA PRO A 72 -4.71 13.95 -8.48
C PRO A 72 -5.52 13.55 -9.72
N ASN A 73 -5.55 12.25 -10.05
CA ASN A 73 -6.25 11.71 -11.22
C ASN A 73 -7.63 11.13 -10.87
N GLY A 74 -8.18 11.43 -9.70
CA GLY A 74 -9.47 10.90 -9.23
C GLY A 74 -9.32 9.90 -8.08
N LYS A 75 -10.27 8.97 -7.93
CA LYS A 75 -10.21 7.96 -6.86
C LYS A 75 -9.30 6.79 -7.25
N LEU A 76 -8.34 6.48 -6.39
CA LEU A 76 -7.53 5.26 -6.48
C LEU A 76 -8.17 4.20 -5.59
N ALA A 77 -8.56 3.07 -6.18
CA ALA A 77 -9.26 2.00 -5.48
C ALA A 77 -8.29 0.87 -5.09
N PHE A 78 -8.59 0.21 -3.96
CA PHE A 78 -7.77 -0.84 -3.38
C PHE A 78 -8.63 -2.07 -3.09
N GLU A 79 -8.07 -3.26 -3.34
CA GLU A 79 -8.71 -4.54 -3.00
C GLU A 79 -8.52 -4.91 -1.52
N LYS A 80 -7.47 -4.39 -0.89
CA LYS A 80 -7.07 -4.68 0.49
C LYS A 80 -6.99 -3.38 1.29
N GLY A 81 -7.30 -3.45 2.57
CA GLY A 81 -7.25 -2.29 3.46
C GLY A 81 -8.02 -2.49 4.76
N ILE A 82 -7.91 -1.53 5.65
CA ILE A 82 -8.61 -1.50 6.93
C ILE A 82 -9.33 -0.16 7.03
N GLY A 83 -10.66 -0.19 7.12
CA GLY A 83 -11.48 0.98 7.37
C GLY A 83 -11.50 1.30 8.85
N VAL A 84 -11.07 2.51 9.21
CA VAL A 84 -11.08 3.02 10.59
C VAL A 84 -11.70 4.41 10.64
N ASP A 85 -12.27 4.75 11.78
CA ASP A 85 -12.58 6.14 12.12
C ASP A 85 -11.67 6.60 13.26
N SER A 86 -11.29 7.87 13.26
CA SER A 86 -10.55 8.46 14.38
C SER A 86 -11.44 8.49 15.64
N ASN A 87 -10.95 8.19 16.83
CA ASN A 87 -9.59 7.86 17.27
C ASN A 87 -9.44 6.35 17.46
N THR A 88 -8.74 5.68 16.55
CA THR A 88 -8.58 4.22 16.57
C THR A 88 -7.12 3.81 16.76
N THR A 89 -6.87 2.82 17.61
CA THR A 89 -5.59 2.09 17.68
C THR A 89 -5.84 0.61 17.39
N LEU A 90 -5.02 0.02 16.52
CA LEU A 90 -5.01 -1.40 16.20
C LEU A 90 -3.63 -1.96 16.51
N VAL A 91 -3.59 -3.08 17.23
CA VAL A 91 -2.34 -3.79 17.55
C VAL A 91 -2.37 -5.16 16.89
N PHE A 92 -1.28 -5.50 16.22
CA PHE A 92 -1.09 -6.78 15.53
C PHE A 92 0.20 -7.43 16.02
N ASP A 93 0.16 -8.72 16.31
CA ASP A 93 1.35 -9.55 16.30
C ASP A 93 1.81 -9.77 14.85
N VAL A 94 3.06 -9.42 14.55
CA VAL A 94 3.70 -9.61 13.24
C VAL A 94 4.93 -10.51 13.33
N GLU A 95 5.21 -11.09 14.50
CA GLU A 95 6.37 -11.96 14.69
C GLU A 95 6.25 -13.20 13.79
N GLY A 96 7.31 -13.49 13.03
CA GLY A 96 7.34 -14.60 12.09
C GLY A 96 6.40 -14.48 10.89
N LYS A 97 5.72 -13.33 10.70
CA LYS A 97 4.85 -13.06 9.56
C LYS A 97 5.63 -12.28 8.49
N ASN A 98 6.36 -13.00 7.65
CA ASN A 98 7.09 -12.46 6.50
C ASN A 98 6.72 -13.24 5.24
#